data_AF-A0A4V1J189-F1
#
_entry.id   AF-A0A4V1J189-F1
#
_cell.length_a   1.000
_cell.length_b   1.000
_cell.length_c   1.000
_cell.angle_alpha   90.00
_cell.angle_beta   90.00
_cell.angle_gamma   90.00
#
_symmetry.space_group_name_H-M   'P 1'
#
loop_
_entity.id
_entity.type
_entity.pdbx_description
1 polymer ?
#
loop_
_entity_poly.entity_id
_entity_poly.type
_entity_poly.pdbx_seq_one_letter_code
_entity_poly.pdbx_strand_id
1 'polypeptide(L)' 'MASSADNNNKYEGVLFGMGNPLLDITAKIEPALLAKYELKSNDAILAEEKHKPL' A
#
# COMPACT_ATOMS: atom_id res chain seq x y z
N MET A 1 -4.68 43.07 -27.37
CA MET A 1 -5.61 41.95 -27.14
C MET A 1 -5.30 41.40 -25.76
N ALA A 2 -6.27 41.45 -24.87
CA ALA A 2 -6.09 41.25 -23.44
C ALA A 2 -5.59 39.82 -23.14
N SER A 3 -4.61 39.73 -22.25
CA SER A 3 -4.25 38.51 -21.54
C SER A 3 -5.50 37.97 -20.86
N SER A 4 -6.03 36.87 -21.39
CA SER A 4 -7.11 36.14 -20.74
C SER A 4 -6.53 35.54 -19.47
N ALA A 5 -7.17 35.84 -18.33
CA ALA A 5 -6.78 35.34 -17.03
C ALA A 5 -6.82 33.82 -17.05
N ASP A 6 -5.66 33.17 -17.15
CA ASP A 6 -5.57 31.75 -16.85
C ASP A 6 -5.86 31.60 -15.36
N ASN A 7 -6.97 30.93 -15.07
CA ASN A 7 -7.35 30.45 -13.75
C ASN A 7 -6.33 29.39 -13.31
N ASN A 8 -5.07 29.79 -13.09
CA ASN A 8 -3.97 28.89 -12.80
C ASN A 8 -4.15 28.38 -11.38
N ASN A 9 -4.69 27.17 -11.29
CA ASN A 9 -4.98 26.44 -10.07
C ASN A 9 -3.70 26.33 -9.23
N LYS A 10 -3.54 27.22 -8.22
CA LYS A 10 -2.31 27.42 -7.42
C LYS A 10 -1.79 26.18 -6.67
N TYR A 11 -2.53 25.07 -6.74
CA TYR A 11 -2.30 23.88 -5.93
C TYR A 11 -2.25 22.59 -6.76
N GLU A 12 -2.21 22.67 -8.10
CA GLU A 12 -1.99 21.48 -8.91
C GLU A 12 -0.60 20.87 -8.63
N GLY A 13 -0.57 19.57 -8.34
CA GLY A 13 0.68 18.87 -8.01
C GLY A 13 1.31 19.25 -6.67
N VAL A 14 0.59 19.96 -5.78
CA VAL A 14 1.11 20.36 -4.45
C VAL A 14 1.49 19.15 -3.57
N LEU A 15 0.90 17.99 -3.84
CA LEU A 15 1.22 16.72 -3.19
C LEU A 15 1.41 15.65 -4.25
N PHE A 16 2.59 15.02 -4.22
CA PHE A 16 2.95 13.92 -5.09
C PHE A 16 3.38 12.73 -4.21
N GLY A 17 2.72 11.60 -4.39
CA GLY A 17 3.03 10.36 -3.70
C GLY A 17 3.40 9.27 -4.71
N MET A 18 4.49 8.57 -4.43
CA MET A 18 4.86 7.34 -5.12
C MET A 18 4.99 6.23 -4.09
N GLY A 19 4.48 5.06 -4.41
CA GLY A 19 4.54 3.90 -3.54
C GLY A 19 4.19 2.65 -4.30
N ASN A 20 4.16 1.52 -3.62
CA ASN A 20 3.82 0.24 -4.20
C ASN A 20 2.29 0.09 -4.19
N PRO A 21 1.60 0.08 -5.34
CA PRO A 21 0.17 -0.17 -5.38
C PRO A 21 -0.08 -1.67 -5.13
N LEU A 22 -0.25 -2.03 -3.86
CA LEU A 22 -0.51 -3.40 -3.45
C LEU A 22 -2.00 -3.63 -3.18
N LEU A 23 -2.45 -4.87 -3.36
CA LEU A 23 -3.81 -5.30 -3.05
C LEU A 23 -3.83 -5.98 -1.69
N ASP A 24 -4.67 -5.48 -0.78
CA ASP A 24 -4.84 -6.08 0.54
C ASP A 24 -5.77 -7.30 0.46
N ILE A 25 -5.28 -8.45 0.97
CA ILE A 25 -6.07 -9.67 1.14
C ILE A 25 -6.26 -9.89 2.65
N THR A 26 -7.51 -9.88 3.11
CA THR A 26 -7.86 -10.08 4.52
C THR A 26 -8.72 -11.33 4.70
N ALA A 27 -8.41 -12.14 5.72
CA ALA A 27 -9.14 -13.36 6.04
C ALA A 27 -9.07 -13.63 7.54
N LYS A 28 -10.08 -14.35 8.06
CA LYS A 28 -10.02 -14.89 9.43
C LYS A 28 -9.19 -16.17 9.41
N ILE A 29 -8.12 -16.20 10.19
CA ILE A 29 -7.21 -17.34 10.28
C ILE A 29 -7.09 -17.83 11.72
N GLU A 30 -6.72 -19.09 11.89
CA GLU A 30 -6.38 -19.66 13.19
C GLU A 30 -4.93 -19.34 13.57
N PRO A 31 -4.58 -19.23 14.88
CA PRO A 31 -3.22 -18.96 15.34
C PRO A 31 -2.17 -19.96 14.84
N ALA A 32 -2.57 -21.19 14.53
CA ALA A 32 -1.68 -22.21 13.98
C ALA A 32 -1.09 -21.84 12.61
N LEU A 33 -1.82 -21.06 11.80
CA LEU A 33 -1.33 -20.60 10.49
C LEU A 33 -0.20 -19.56 10.67
N LEU A 34 -0.35 -18.65 11.65
CA LEU A 34 0.71 -17.70 11.99
C LEU A 34 1.99 -18.43 12.39
N ALA A 35 1.89 -19.46 13.24
CA ALA A 35 3.03 -20.28 13.64
C ALA A 35 3.65 -21.03 12.45
N LYS A 36 2.84 -21.60 11.54
CA LYS A 36 3.32 -22.35 10.37
C LYS A 36 4.20 -21.53 9.43
N TYR A 37 3.87 -20.24 9.28
CA TYR A 37 4.60 -19.31 8.42
C TYR A 37 5.52 -18.36 9.21
N GLU A 38 5.75 -18.63 10.49
CA GLU A 38 6.61 -17.82 11.38
C GLU A 38 6.20 -16.33 11.43
N LEU A 39 4.90 -16.07 11.29
CA LEU A 39 4.33 -14.73 11.31
C LEU A 39 4.04 -14.30 12.75
N LYS A 40 4.49 -13.10 13.12
CA LYS A 40 4.13 -12.47 14.39
C LYS A 40 2.78 -11.79 14.26
N SER A 41 2.01 -11.80 15.34
CA SER A 41 0.74 -11.07 15.37
C SER A 41 0.99 -9.56 15.27
N ASN A 42 0.18 -8.87 14.44
CA ASN A 42 0.27 -7.43 14.17
C ASN A 42 1.62 -6.95 13.57
N ASP A 43 2.29 -7.80 12.80
CA ASP A 43 3.56 -7.48 12.15
C ASP A 43 3.38 -7.13 10.66
N ALA A 44 4.31 -6.35 10.11
CA ALA A 44 4.34 -5.97 8.70
C ALA A 44 5.68 -6.41 8.10
N ILE A 45 5.67 -7.50 7.36
CA ILE A 45 6.87 -8.14 6.81
C ILE A 45 6.82 -8.24 5.29
N LEU A 46 7.98 -8.31 4.65
CA LEU A 46 8.08 -8.72 3.24
C LEU A 46 7.95 -10.24 3.13
N ALA A 47 7.30 -10.70 2.05
CA ALA A 47 7.16 -12.12 1.79
C ALA A 47 8.53 -12.75 1.45
N GLU A 48 8.83 -13.89 2.07
CA GLU A 48 9.98 -14.75 1.79
C GLU A 48 9.50 -16.00 1.05
N GLU A 49 10.40 -16.85 0.56
CA GLU A 49 10.05 -18.09 -0.17
C GLU A 49 9.09 -19.00 0.61
N LYS A 50 9.22 -19.06 1.95
CA LYS A 50 8.32 -19.82 2.82
C LYS A 50 6.89 -19.28 2.85
N HIS A 51 6.66 -18.01 2.48
CA HIS A 51 5.36 -17.35 2.47
C HIS A 51 4.62 -17.50 1.13
N LYS A 52 5.27 -17.96 0.05
CA LYS A 52 4.64 -18.14 -1.28
C LYS A 52 3.42 -19.07 -1.34
N PRO A 53 3.33 -20.15 -0.54
CA PRO A 53 2.20 -21.07 -0.62
C PRO A 53 0.89 -20.55 0.00
N LEU A 54 0.87 -19.32 0.51
CA LEU A 54 -0.31 -18.69 1.11
C LEU A 54 -1.34 -18.25 0.06
#